data_AF-A0AAD6NCW8-F1
#
_entry.id   AF-A0AAD6NCW8-F1
#
_cell.length_a   1.000
_cell.length_b   1.000
_cell.length_c   1.000
_cell.angle_alpha   90.00
_cell.angle_beta   90.00
_cell.angle_gamma   90.00
#
_symmetry.space_group_name_H-M   'P 1'
#
loop_
_entity.id
_entity.type
_entity.pdbx_description
1 polymer ?
#
loop_
_entity_poly.entity_id
_entity_poly.type
_entity_poly.pdbx_seq_one_letter_code
_entity_poly.pdbx_strand_id
1 'polypeptide(L)'
;MGSIRSDNSQNTDLRLRGSGDGSKTLKEKTSQSNSILPTNSNTSKRRYGLFRVKSAGESGRTGIHPWHLLKVCFRSVCTLSMVVNILWPFVPAAIVIHFARPDLHVWIFSLNYIAMVPSANLLGFAGGELAKKLPKMLGILVETTLSSVVELVLFMVLLYKHGRTEHADLIPVIQAAILGSIMANLLLCLGMCFFVGGLRREEQVFHEAVSEVGTGLLLVAGFGLLIPSAFYSALRGSVNEEFTLHALGGYALTISRATSVILLVAFLTYLVFNLHSHNSIFDEVLAKDEDKDEDRHEELARAKLTLIECFVAIAVSLTCVCMSAVFLVQEIEFIVARGVSDNFLGLILVPLVEKAAEHLTAVDEAWDNQINFALFHCLSPSIQTALLNAPLTVIVGWGMDKEMSLNFEIFMVVLVVLSILVVGNFLRDGKSNYLEGALCVLVYFIVAVCTWYYPGVEIASTNQY
;
A
#
# COMPACT_ATOMS: atom_id res chain seq x y z
N MET A 1 -23.48 17.49 47.76
CA MET A 1 -24.54 17.86 48.71
C MET A 1 -24.76 19.37 48.61
N GLY A 2 -25.94 19.81 48.13
CA GLY A 2 -26.57 21.08 48.53
C GLY A 2 -26.07 22.44 47.99
N SER A 3 -26.47 22.80 46.76
CA SER A 3 -27.38 23.93 46.43
C SER A 3 -27.50 25.21 47.30
N ILE A 4 -27.42 26.37 46.60
CA ILE A 4 -28.49 27.40 46.42
C ILE A 4 -28.49 28.75 47.20
N ARG A 5 -28.76 29.83 46.41
CA ARG A 5 -29.41 31.16 46.67
C ARG A 5 -28.64 32.26 47.44
N SER A 6 -28.89 33.56 47.25
CA SER A 6 -29.52 34.41 46.20
C SER A 6 -29.47 35.89 46.64
N ASP A 7 -29.77 36.77 45.66
CA ASP A 7 -30.64 37.95 45.75
C ASP A 7 -30.10 39.38 45.91
N ASN A 8 -30.56 40.18 44.93
CA ASN A 8 -31.19 41.51 44.97
C ASN A 8 -30.42 42.75 45.45
N SER A 9 -30.45 43.81 44.63
CA SER A 9 -31.44 44.91 44.82
C SER A 9 -31.42 45.94 43.67
N GLN A 10 -32.50 46.71 43.60
CA GLN A 10 -33.04 47.50 42.49
C GLN A 10 -32.57 48.98 42.41
N ASN A 11 -32.73 49.54 41.20
CA ASN A 11 -33.17 50.89 40.77
C ASN A 11 -33.07 52.11 41.70
N THR A 12 -32.72 53.27 41.10
CA THR A 12 -33.56 54.49 41.16
C THR A 12 -33.24 55.57 40.11
N ASP A 13 -34.30 56.30 39.75
CA ASP A 13 -34.42 57.69 39.23
C ASP A 13 -34.25 58.00 37.73
N LEU A 14 -35.32 58.34 36.98
CA LEU A 14 -36.25 59.50 36.98
C LEU A 14 -35.72 60.76 36.25
N ARG A 15 -36.28 61.08 35.06
CA ARG A 15 -37.02 62.34 34.75
C ARG A 15 -37.26 62.57 33.23
N LEU A 16 -38.51 62.30 32.82
CA LEU A 16 -39.51 63.21 32.21
C LEU A 16 -39.10 64.34 31.21
N ARG A 17 -39.78 64.29 30.05
CA ARG A 17 -40.72 65.30 29.45
C ARG A 17 -40.29 66.03 28.17
N GLY A 18 -41.19 66.03 27.16
CA GLY A 18 -41.24 67.08 26.13
C GLY A 18 -41.84 66.67 24.78
N SER A 19 -43.14 66.95 24.59
CA SER A 19 -43.97 66.69 23.39
C SER A 19 -43.71 67.65 22.22
N GLY A 20 -44.13 67.28 20.99
CA GLY A 20 -44.48 68.28 19.96
C GLY A 20 -44.34 67.87 18.49
N ASP A 21 -45.49 67.67 17.85
CA ASP A 21 -45.87 67.43 16.45
C ASP A 21 -45.18 68.26 15.33
N GLY A 22 -45.19 67.77 14.08
CA GLY A 22 -44.99 68.60 12.88
C GLY A 22 -44.14 68.06 11.72
N SER A 23 -44.81 67.52 10.70
CA SER A 23 -44.36 67.22 9.32
C SER A 23 -43.27 68.13 8.71
N LYS A 24 -42.28 67.52 8.01
CA LYS A 24 -41.79 67.93 6.67
C LYS A 24 -40.77 66.97 6.07
N THR A 25 -40.89 66.82 4.76
CA THR A 25 -40.22 65.91 3.84
C THR A 25 -38.79 66.32 3.48
N LEU A 26 -37.97 65.29 3.22
CA LEU A 26 -36.84 65.19 2.27
C LEU A 26 -35.43 65.70 2.66
N LYS A 27 -34.53 64.70 2.56
CA LYS A 27 -33.09 64.71 2.23
C LYS A 27 -32.13 65.14 3.35
N GLU A 28 -31.45 64.15 3.95
CA GLU A 28 -29.99 64.09 3.83
C GLU A 28 -29.38 62.74 4.25
N LYS A 29 -28.35 62.38 3.47
CA LYS A 29 -27.33 61.34 3.59
C LYS A 29 -27.20 60.65 4.97
N THR A 30 -27.50 59.36 5.02
CA THR A 30 -27.03 58.50 6.11
C THR A 30 -25.66 57.94 5.78
N SER A 31 -24.75 58.30 6.68
CA SER A 31 -23.40 57.83 6.91
C SER A 31 -23.23 56.32 6.92
N GLN A 32 -22.05 55.92 6.44
CA GLN A 32 -21.41 54.60 6.57
C GLN A 32 -21.62 54.01 7.98
N SER A 33 -22.19 52.80 8.03
CA SER A 33 -22.05 51.89 9.16
C SER A 33 -21.16 50.74 8.73
N ASN A 34 -20.06 50.58 9.47
CA ASN A 34 -19.09 49.50 9.37
C ASN A 34 -19.77 48.15 9.67
N SER A 35 -19.92 47.27 8.67
CA SER A 35 -20.19 45.85 8.91
C SER A 35 -18.89 45.05 8.80
N ILE A 36 -18.43 44.54 9.94
CA ILE A 36 -17.26 43.66 10.12
C ILE A 36 -17.63 42.22 9.72
N LEU A 37 -17.99 41.99 8.46
CA LEU A 37 -18.18 40.65 7.90
C LEU A 37 -17.84 40.68 6.40
N PRO A 38 -16.98 39.78 5.88
CA PRO A 38 -16.71 39.72 4.45
C PRO A 38 -17.92 39.14 3.72
N THR A 39 -18.67 39.99 3.02
CA THR A 39 -19.70 39.58 2.06
C THR A 39 -19.03 39.16 0.75
N ASN A 40 -19.03 37.86 0.51
CA ASN A 40 -18.43 37.26 -0.68
C ASN A 40 -19.37 37.48 -1.89
N SER A 41 -19.23 38.61 -2.58
CA SER A 41 -19.98 38.92 -3.81
C SER A 41 -19.16 38.57 -5.05
N ASN A 42 -19.24 37.31 -5.48
CA ASN A 42 -18.99 36.96 -6.88
C ASN A 42 -19.86 35.76 -7.27
N THR A 43 -21.13 36.05 -7.52
CA THR A 43 -22.10 35.18 -8.18
C THR A 43 -21.77 35.05 -9.67
N SER A 44 -20.76 34.24 -9.98
CA SER A 44 -20.69 33.55 -11.27
C SER A 44 -21.49 32.25 -11.14
N LYS A 45 -22.62 32.14 -11.84
CA LYS A 45 -23.36 30.89 -12.03
C LYS A 45 -22.45 29.85 -12.67
N ARG A 46 -21.70 29.10 -11.86
CA ARG A 46 -20.94 27.93 -12.30
C ARG A 46 -21.84 26.70 -12.20
N ARG A 47 -22.11 26.08 -13.35
CA ARG A 47 -22.63 24.71 -13.41
C ARG A 47 -21.70 23.81 -12.60
N TYR A 48 -22.25 23.14 -11.59
CA TYR A 48 -21.60 22.04 -10.90
C TYR A 48 -21.49 20.86 -11.86
N GLY A 49 -20.32 20.72 -12.50
CA GLY A 49 -19.93 19.45 -13.11
C GLY A 49 -19.39 18.55 -12.00
N LEU A 50 -19.83 17.29 -11.96
CA LEU A 50 -19.47 16.25 -11.00
C LEU A 50 -17.95 15.91 -10.96
N PHE A 51 -17.12 16.58 -11.77
CA PHE A 51 -15.72 16.24 -12.02
C PHE A 51 -14.81 17.47 -12.14
N ARG A 52 -14.99 18.50 -11.32
CA ARG A 52 -14.04 19.63 -11.31
C ARG A 52 -13.46 19.89 -9.94
N VAL A 53 -12.62 18.96 -9.52
CA VAL A 53 -11.57 19.21 -8.53
C VAL A 53 -10.54 20.15 -9.18
N LYS A 54 -10.14 21.25 -8.53
CA LYS A 54 -8.89 21.92 -8.90
C LYS A 54 -7.78 20.96 -8.49
N SER A 55 -7.39 20.06 -9.38
CA SER A 55 -6.38 19.03 -9.07
C SER A 55 -5.05 19.73 -8.77
N ALA A 56 -4.49 19.45 -7.60
CA ALA A 56 -3.13 19.85 -7.24
C ALA A 56 -2.11 19.25 -8.23
N GLY A 57 -2.45 18.17 -8.94
CA GLY A 57 -1.63 17.50 -9.93
C GLY A 57 -1.66 18.07 -11.35
N GLU A 58 -2.33 19.19 -11.65
CA GLU A 58 -2.38 19.72 -13.02
C GLU A 58 -1.03 20.28 -13.50
N SER A 59 -0.54 19.80 -14.65
CA SER A 59 0.70 20.27 -15.28
C SER A 59 0.56 21.65 -15.93
N GLY A 60 -0.68 22.07 -16.24
CA GLY A 60 -0.95 23.30 -17.00
C GLY A 60 -0.59 23.21 -18.49
N ARG A 61 -0.12 22.05 -18.96
CA ARG A 61 0.28 21.75 -20.33
C ARG A 61 -0.68 20.79 -21.01
N THR A 62 -0.74 20.86 -22.33
CA THR A 62 -1.55 19.95 -23.16
C THR A 62 -0.65 19.15 -24.11
N GLY A 63 -0.96 17.85 -24.27
CA GLY A 63 -0.21 16.96 -25.14
C GLY A 63 0.93 16.20 -24.46
N ILE A 64 1.81 15.60 -25.27
CA ILE A 64 2.97 14.80 -24.84
C ILE A 64 4.23 15.54 -25.25
N HIS A 65 5.16 15.72 -24.30
CA HIS A 65 6.46 16.29 -24.58
C HIS A 65 7.56 15.31 -24.15
N PRO A 66 8.08 14.47 -25.06
CA PRO A 66 8.91 13.31 -24.71
C PRO A 66 10.15 13.65 -23.88
N TRP A 67 10.85 14.73 -24.24
CA TRP A 67 12.05 15.17 -23.52
C TRP A 67 11.73 15.66 -22.10
N HIS A 68 10.57 16.30 -21.94
CA HIS A 68 10.13 16.78 -20.65
C HIS A 68 9.59 15.65 -19.78
N LEU A 69 8.82 14.73 -20.35
CA LEU A 69 8.41 13.47 -19.72
C LEU A 69 9.62 12.74 -19.14
N LEU A 70 10.64 12.49 -19.96
CA LEU A 70 11.84 11.77 -19.53
C LEU A 70 12.60 12.53 -18.43
N LYS A 71 12.73 13.85 -18.54
CA LYS A 71 13.37 14.68 -17.51
C LYS A 71 12.61 14.66 -16.19
N VAL A 72 11.28 14.70 -16.23
CA VAL A 72 10.42 14.64 -15.03
C VAL A 72 10.51 13.26 -14.40
N CYS A 73 10.37 12.20 -15.19
CA CYS A 73 10.52 10.82 -14.71
C CYS A 73 11.90 10.55 -14.10
N PHE A 74 12.97 11.11 -14.69
CA PHE A 74 14.33 10.94 -14.16
C PHE A 74 14.58 11.72 -12.88
N ARG A 75 14.01 12.93 -12.75
CA ARG A 75 14.13 13.76 -11.55
C ARG A 75 13.28 13.21 -10.39
N SER A 76 12.18 12.53 -10.70
CA SER A 76 11.24 11.89 -9.77
C SER A 76 10.66 12.82 -8.68
N VAL A 77 9.81 12.28 -7.79
CA VAL A 77 9.26 13.00 -6.64
C VAL A 77 10.32 13.15 -5.56
N CYS A 78 11.11 12.13 -5.24
CA CYS A 78 12.02 12.20 -4.09
C CYS A 78 13.47 11.88 -4.41
N THR A 79 14.37 12.33 -3.53
CA THR A 79 15.82 12.14 -3.69
C THR A 79 16.20 10.66 -3.78
N LEU A 80 15.54 9.81 -2.99
CA LEU A 80 15.73 8.37 -3.02
C LEU A 80 15.29 7.77 -4.36
N SER A 81 14.12 8.16 -4.85
CA SER A 81 13.61 7.74 -6.16
C SER A 81 14.49 8.22 -7.32
N MET A 82 15.09 9.40 -7.20
CA MET A 82 16.09 9.90 -8.16
C MET A 82 17.37 9.05 -8.16
N VAL A 83 17.84 8.61 -6.99
CA VAL A 83 19.00 7.71 -6.88
C VAL A 83 18.71 6.35 -7.52
N VAL A 84 17.49 5.83 -7.34
CA VAL A 84 17.07 4.58 -7.99
C VAL A 84 17.10 4.67 -9.52
N ASN A 85 16.85 5.83 -10.10
CA ASN A 85 16.94 6.02 -11.56
C ASN A 85 18.36 5.84 -12.12
N ILE A 86 19.41 5.81 -11.28
CA ILE A 86 20.77 5.43 -11.70
C ILE A 86 20.81 3.96 -12.16
N LEU A 87 19.85 3.12 -11.72
CA LEU A 87 19.77 1.70 -12.07
C LEU A 87 19.13 1.43 -13.44
N TRP A 88 18.61 2.44 -14.15
CA TRP A 88 18.03 2.26 -15.49
C TRP A 88 18.89 1.50 -16.51
N PRO A 89 20.24 1.64 -16.54
CA PRO A 89 21.09 0.85 -17.43
C PRO A 89 21.01 -0.67 -17.23
N PHE A 90 20.55 -1.14 -16.06
CA PHE A 90 20.35 -2.57 -15.82
C PHE A 90 19.17 -3.15 -16.61
N VAL A 91 18.17 -2.34 -16.96
CA VAL A 91 17.00 -2.79 -17.75
C VAL A 91 17.40 -3.28 -19.15
N PRO A 92 18.05 -2.47 -20.01
CA PRO A 92 18.50 -2.97 -21.31
C PRO A 92 19.57 -4.06 -21.17
N ALA A 93 20.44 -4.00 -20.15
CA ALA A 93 21.44 -5.05 -19.92
C ALA A 93 20.79 -6.41 -19.61
N ALA A 94 19.73 -6.42 -18.78
CA ALA A 94 18.97 -7.62 -18.44
C ALA A 94 18.27 -8.22 -19.67
N ILE A 95 17.71 -7.38 -20.54
CA ILE A 95 17.11 -7.82 -21.81
C ILE A 95 18.17 -8.43 -22.73
N VAL A 96 19.30 -7.73 -22.91
CA VAL A 96 20.36 -8.19 -23.82
C VAL A 96 20.95 -9.51 -23.35
N ILE A 97 21.27 -9.66 -22.07
CA ILE A 97 21.89 -10.89 -21.56
C ILE A 97 20.93 -12.08 -21.65
N HIS A 98 19.63 -11.86 -21.40
CA HIS A 98 18.61 -12.90 -21.49
C HIS A 98 18.57 -13.54 -22.89
N PHE A 99 18.68 -12.72 -23.96
CA PHE A 99 18.69 -13.23 -25.33
C PHE A 99 20.08 -13.62 -25.85
N ALA A 100 21.15 -12.94 -25.43
CA ALA A 100 22.50 -13.15 -25.96
C ALA A 100 23.24 -14.31 -25.27
N ARG A 101 23.00 -14.53 -23.98
CA ARG A 101 23.70 -15.51 -23.14
C ARG A 101 22.73 -16.23 -22.20
N PRO A 102 21.82 -17.06 -22.74
CA PRO A 102 20.84 -17.81 -21.94
C PRO A 102 21.50 -18.85 -21.01
N ASP A 103 22.80 -19.11 -21.15
CA ASP A 103 23.59 -19.98 -20.27
C ASP A 103 23.90 -19.36 -18.89
N LEU A 104 23.78 -18.03 -18.75
CA LEU A 104 24.19 -17.29 -17.55
C LEU A 104 23.02 -17.03 -16.59
N HIS A 105 22.32 -18.08 -16.17
CA HIS A 105 21.10 -18.04 -15.33
C HIS A 105 21.17 -17.07 -14.14
N VAL A 106 22.27 -17.10 -13.37
CA VAL A 106 22.41 -16.23 -12.18
C VAL A 106 22.59 -14.76 -12.53
N TRP A 107 23.26 -14.46 -13.64
CA TRP A 107 23.38 -13.09 -14.11
C TRP A 107 22.06 -12.58 -14.68
N ILE A 108 21.33 -13.43 -15.40
CA ILE A 108 19.97 -13.10 -15.88
C ILE A 108 19.07 -12.79 -14.68
N PHE A 109 19.05 -13.66 -13.66
CA PHE A 109 18.28 -13.42 -12.44
C PHE A 109 18.69 -12.12 -11.74
N SER A 110 19.98 -11.93 -11.48
CA SER A 110 20.48 -10.78 -10.72
C SER A 110 20.27 -9.45 -11.44
N LEU A 111 20.47 -9.42 -12.76
CA LEU A 111 20.26 -8.20 -13.56
C LEU A 111 18.78 -7.86 -13.66
N ASN A 112 17.89 -8.85 -13.84
CA ASN A 112 16.44 -8.63 -13.83
C ASN A 112 15.93 -8.21 -12.45
N TYR A 113 16.49 -8.76 -11.36
CA TYR A 113 16.19 -8.34 -10.00
C TYR A 113 16.52 -6.85 -9.79
N ILE A 114 17.71 -6.40 -10.19
CA ILE A 114 18.09 -4.99 -10.08
C ILE A 114 17.26 -4.11 -11.03
N ALA A 115 16.99 -4.57 -12.27
CA ALA A 115 16.22 -3.85 -13.28
C ALA A 115 14.76 -3.61 -12.88
N MET A 116 14.20 -4.46 -12.02
CA MET A 116 12.84 -4.35 -11.53
C MET A 116 12.67 -3.13 -10.62
N VAL A 117 13.68 -2.77 -9.83
CA VAL A 117 13.64 -1.61 -8.91
C VAL A 117 13.36 -0.27 -9.61
N PRO A 118 14.14 0.18 -10.63
CA PRO A 118 13.85 1.44 -11.33
C PRO A 118 12.56 1.38 -12.14
N SER A 119 12.18 0.19 -12.65
CA SER A 119 10.94 0.00 -13.40
C SER A 119 9.71 0.17 -12.50
N ALA A 120 9.71 -0.46 -11.32
CA ALA A 120 8.67 -0.31 -10.31
C ALA A 120 8.64 1.12 -9.76
N ASN A 121 9.79 1.76 -9.59
CA ASN A 121 9.89 3.15 -9.13
C ASN A 121 9.22 4.14 -10.11
N LEU A 122 9.40 3.94 -11.42
CA LEU A 122 8.68 4.71 -12.43
C LEU A 122 7.17 4.45 -12.40
N LEU A 123 6.76 3.21 -12.13
CA LEU A 123 5.34 2.85 -12.01
C LEU A 123 4.70 3.55 -10.81
N GLY A 124 5.34 3.49 -9.63
CA GLY A 124 4.90 4.19 -8.43
C GLY A 124 4.82 5.71 -8.64
N PHE A 125 5.88 6.31 -9.19
CA PHE A 125 5.92 7.74 -9.53
C PHE A 125 4.76 8.16 -10.45
N ALA A 126 4.55 7.41 -11.55
CA ALA A 126 3.50 7.73 -12.50
C ALA A 126 2.09 7.46 -11.93
N GLY A 127 1.96 6.46 -11.06
CA GLY A 127 0.77 6.15 -10.28
C GLY A 127 0.40 7.28 -9.33
N GLY A 128 1.36 7.80 -8.55
CA GLY A 128 1.16 8.94 -7.66
C GLY A 128 0.79 10.23 -8.41
N GLU A 129 1.45 10.52 -9.55
CA GLU A 129 1.07 11.66 -10.40
C GLU A 129 -0.35 11.53 -10.97
N LEU A 130 -0.82 10.30 -11.24
CA LEU A 130 -2.20 10.03 -11.62
C LEU A 130 -3.14 10.17 -10.41
N ALA A 131 -2.75 9.69 -9.24
CA ALA A 131 -3.53 9.75 -7.99
C ALA A 131 -3.84 11.21 -7.61
N LYS A 132 -2.86 12.12 -7.74
CA LYS A 132 -3.03 13.57 -7.50
C LYS A 132 -4.07 14.24 -8.41
N LYS A 133 -4.50 13.57 -9.50
CA LYS A 133 -5.53 14.04 -10.44
C LYS A 133 -6.92 13.46 -10.16
N LEU A 134 -7.02 12.52 -9.22
CA LEU A 134 -8.25 11.86 -8.82
C LEU A 134 -8.73 12.39 -7.45
N PRO A 135 -9.99 12.12 -7.05
CA PRO A 135 -10.39 12.25 -5.65
C PRO A 135 -9.44 11.47 -4.74
N LYS A 136 -9.16 11.97 -3.55
CA LYS A 136 -7.99 11.56 -2.76
C LYS A 136 -7.96 10.08 -2.37
N MET A 137 -9.02 9.57 -1.72
CA MET A 137 -9.17 8.13 -1.49
C MET A 137 -9.09 7.28 -2.77
N LEU A 138 -9.73 7.73 -3.86
CA LEU A 138 -9.72 7.00 -5.12
C LEU A 138 -8.31 6.98 -5.74
N GLY A 139 -7.58 8.09 -5.64
CA GLY A 139 -6.21 8.22 -6.10
C GLY A 139 -5.29 7.21 -5.42
N ILE A 140 -5.30 7.17 -4.09
CA ILE A 140 -4.50 6.23 -3.29
C ILE A 140 -4.88 4.79 -3.59
N LEU A 141 -6.17 4.49 -3.73
CA LEU A 141 -6.61 3.14 -4.09
C LEU A 141 -6.12 2.75 -5.49
N VAL A 142 -6.20 3.64 -6.48
CA VAL A 142 -5.71 3.39 -7.84
C VAL A 142 -4.19 3.20 -7.84
N GLU A 143 -3.44 4.05 -7.14
CA GLU A 143 -2.00 3.92 -6.98
C GLU A 143 -1.61 2.59 -6.34
N THR A 144 -2.22 2.24 -5.21
CA THR A 144 -2.02 0.96 -4.53
C THR A 144 -2.34 -0.21 -5.45
N THR A 145 -3.42 -0.09 -6.25
CA THR A 145 -3.82 -1.15 -7.20
C THR A 145 -2.80 -1.29 -8.34
N LEU A 146 -2.24 -0.19 -8.85
CA LEU A 146 -1.19 -0.24 -9.88
C LEU A 146 0.07 -0.92 -9.36
N SER A 147 0.45 -0.65 -8.11
CA SER A 147 1.56 -1.33 -7.43
C SER A 147 1.27 -2.82 -7.24
N SER A 148 0.07 -3.18 -6.79
CA SER A 148 -0.33 -4.58 -6.56
C SER A 148 -0.54 -5.39 -7.84
N VAL A 149 -0.72 -4.74 -9.00
CA VAL A 149 -0.71 -5.44 -10.30
C VAL A 149 0.63 -6.11 -10.58
N VAL A 150 1.76 -5.53 -10.12
CA VAL A 150 3.09 -6.15 -10.28
C VAL A 150 3.16 -7.49 -9.56
N GLU A 151 2.67 -7.51 -8.31
CA GLU A 151 2.52 -8.72 -7.50
C GLU A 151 1.68 -9.77 -8.21
N LEU A 152 0.50 -9.36 -8.69
CA LEU A 152 -0.42 -10.25 -9.40
C LEU A 152 0.22 -10.82 -10.65
N VAL A 153 0.91 -10.01 -11.46
CA VAL A 153 1.61 -10.51 -12.64
C VAL A 153 2.65 -11.55 -12.25
N LEU A 154 3.44 -11.31 -11.21
CA LEU A 154 4.43 -12.26 -10.73
C LEU A 154 3.78 -13.57 -10.28
N PHE A 155 2.69 -13.52 -9.52
CA PHE A 155 1.92 -14.71 -9.13
C PHE A 155 1.33 -15.45 -10.34
N MET A 156 0.78 -14.73 -11.32
CA MET A 156 0.25 -15.34 -12.54
C MET A 156 1.34 -16.01 -13.36
N VAL A 157 2.54 -15.42 -13.45
CA VAL A 157 3.67 -16.00 -14.18
C VAL A 157 4.20 -17.25 -13.45
N LEU A 158 4.38 -17.18 -12.12
CA LEU A 158 4.75 -18.35 -11.30
C LEU A 158 3.73 -19.48 -11.46
N LEU A 159 2.44 -19.14 -11.32
CA LEU A 159 1.34 -20.08 -11.46
C LEU A 159 1.29 -20.64 -12.87
N TYR A 160 1.50 -19.85 -13.92
CA TYR A 160 1.54 -20.32 -15.30
C TYR A 160 2.69 -21.31 -15.54
N LYS A 161 3.87 -21.05 -14.97
CA LYS A 161 5.05 -21.92 -15.11
C LYS A 161 4.94 -23.21 -14.31
N HIS A 162 4.25 -23.20 -13.17
CA HIS A 162 4.01 -24.40 -12.36
C HIS A 162 3.43 -25.55 -13.20
N GLY A 163 4.04 -26.74 -13.13
CA GLY A 163 3.63 -27.93 -13.89
C GLY A 163 4.03 -27.94 -15.38
N ARG A 164 4.78 -26.95 -15.88
CA ARG A 164 5.37 -26.95 -17.23
C ARG A 164 6.86 -27.30 -17.26
N THR A 165 7.55 -27.14 -16.14
CA THR A 165 8.94 -27.61 -15.97
C THR A 165 8.94 -28.89 -15.15
N GLU A 166 9.75 -29.89 -15.54
CA GLU A 166 9.73 -31.24 -14.96
C GLU A 166 10.12 -31.32 -13.46
N HIS A 167 10.62 -30.23 -12.85
CA HIS A 167 11.29 -30.29 -11.54
C HIS A 167 10.93 -29.20 -10.53
N ALA A 168 9.87 -28.40 -10.72
CA ALA A 168 9.58 -27.33 -9.76
C ALA A 168 8.11 -27.20 -9.40
N ASP A 169 7.79 -27.47 -8.14
CA ASP A 169 6.59 -26.96 -7.51
C ASP A 169 6.80 -25.48 -7.13
N LEU A 170 6.29 -24.56 -7.94
CA LEU A 170 6.35 -23.13 -7.65
C LEU A 170 5.22 -22.63 -6.72
N ILE A 171 4.28 -23.49 -6.30
CA ILE A 171 3.19 -23.09 -5.39
C ILE A 171 3.75 -22.60 -4.04
N PRO A 172 4.72 -23.28 -3.40
CA PRO A 172 5.37 -22.79 -2.19
C PRO A 172 5.98 -21.39 -2.35
N VAL A 173 6.56 -21.08 -3.50
CA VAL A 173 7.13 -19.75 -3.79
C VAL A 173 6.02 -18.68 -3.79
N ILE A 174 4.89 -18.97 -4.43
CA ILE A 174 3.73 -18.05 -4.46
C ILE A 174 3.17 -17.85 -3.04
N GLN A 175 2.98 -18.95 -2.30
CA GLN A 175 2.46 -18.92 -0.94
C GLN A 175 3.38 -18.14 0.00
N ALA A 176 4.68 -18.37 -0.08
CA ALA A 176 5.68 -17.62 0.67
C ALA A 176 5.71 -16.14 0.26
N ALA A 177 5.57 -15.82 -1.03
CA ALA A 177 5.53 -14.45 -1.51
C ALA A 177 4.31 -13.65 -1.05
N ILE A 178 3.12 -14.27 -0.98
CA ILE A 178 1.92 -13.65 -0.39
C ILE A 178 2.17 -13.23 1.05
N LEU A 179 2.68 -14.15 1.88
CA LEU A 179 2.98 -13.87 3.29
C LEU A 179 4.14 -12.89 3.46
N GLY A 180 5.13 -12.99 2.59
CA GLY A 180 6.31 -12.14 2.56
C GLY A 180 5.99 -10.70 2.19
N SER A 181 5.07 -10.48 1.25
CA SER A 181 4.56 -9.15 0.86
C SER A 181 3.89 -8.44 2.04
N ILE A 182 3.00 -9.14 2.76
CA ILE A 182 2.38 -8.60 3.98
C ILE A 182 3.44 -8.27 5.04
N MET A 183 4.38 -9.19 5.27
CA MET A 183 5.41 -9.00 6.29
C MET A 183 6.42 -7.90 5.93
N ALA A 184 6.79 -7.76 4.66
CA ALA A 184 7.66 -6.70 4.18
C ALA A 184 7.01 -5.34 4.35
N ASN A 185 5.71 -5.20 4.09
CA ASN A 185 5.01 -3.95 4.34
C ASN A 185 4.89 -3.61 5.83
N LEU A 186 4.63 -4.61 6.67
CA LEU A 186 4.42 -4.41 8.11
C LEU A 186 5.70 -4.21 8.92
N LEU A 187 6.73 -5.02 8.69
CA LEU A 187 7.95 -4.96 9.50
C LEU A 187 9.03 -4.10 8.84
N LEU A 188 9.25 -4.29 7.53
CA LEU A 188 10.32 -3.59 6.83
C LEU A 188 9.88 -2.16 6.47
N CYS A 189 8.83 -1.99 5.66
CA CYS A 189 8.40 -0.67 5.18
C CYS A 189 7.97 0.24 6.32
N LEU A 190 6.96 -0.18 7.08
CA LEU A 190 6.47 0.59 8.22
C LEU A 190 7.57 0.82 9.28
N GLY A 191 8.43 -0.17 9.51
CA GLY A 191 9.59 -0.03 10.39
C GLY A 191 10.57 1.04 9.90
N MET A 192 10.86 1.06 8.60
CA MET A 192 11.67 2.11 7.98
C MET A 192 10.98 3.48 8.06
N CYS A 193 9.66 3.57 7.86
CA CYS A 193 8.90 4.82 7.99
C CYS A 193 9.06 5.41 9.41
N PHE A 194 8.83 4.61 10.45
CA PHE A 194 8.99 5.05 11.85
C PHE A 194 10.43 5.36 12.21
N PHE A 195 11.38 4.55 11.72
CA PHE A 195 12.80 4.78 11.97
C PHE A 195 13.24 6.10 11.35
N VAL A 196 13.07 6.25 10.03
CA VAL A 196 13.54 7.41 9.25
C VAL A 196 12.77 8.68 9.63
N GLY A 197 11.44 8.61 9.73
CA GLY A 197 10.61 9.74 10.16
C GLY A 197 10.87 10.20 11.59
N GLY A 198 11.26 9.26 12.47
CA GLY A 198 11.68 9.50 13.85
C GLY A 198 13.14 9.94 14.04
N LEU A 199 13.99 9.94 13.01
CA LEU A 199 15.37 10.44 13.14
C LEU A 199 15.43 11.96 13.35
N ARG A 200 14.44 12.70 12.82
CA ARG A 200 14.36 14.16 12.91
C ARG A 200 13.39 14.65 13.99
N ARG A 201 12.63 13.74 14.61
CA ARG A 201 11.48 14.05 15.46
C ARG A 201 11.44 13.13 16.67
N GLU A 202 11.07 13.65 17.84
CA GLU A 202 10.94 12.82 19.04
C GLU A 202 9.78 11.82 18.91
N GLU A 203 8.64 12.25 18.36
CA GLU A 203 7.46 11.43 18.11
C GLU A 203 6.73 11.91 16.84
N GLN A 204 6.12 10.99 16.07
CA GLN A 204 5.17 11.30 15.00
C GLN A 204 3.77 10.85 15.39
N VAL A 205 2.81 11.78 15.38
CA VAL A 205 1.42 11.52 15.77
C VAL A 205 0.58 11.24 14.54
N PHE A 206 -0.11 10.10 14.52
CA PHE A 206 -1.01 9.70 13.45
C PHE A 206 -2.44 9.53 13.97
N HIS A 207 -3.41 9.50 13.06
CA HIS A 207 -4.82 9.49 13.40
C HIS A 207 -5.32 8.07 13.70
N GLU A 208 -6.05 7.92 14.80
CA GLU A 208 -6.56 6.62 15.28
C GLU A 208 -7.39 5.88 14.21
N ALA A 209 -8.23 6.60 13.46
CA ALA A 209 -9.02 5.99 12.38
C ALA A 209 -8.18 5.25 11.31
N VAL A 210 -6.98 5.74 10.99
CA VAL A 210 -6.09 5.10 9.99
C VAL A 210 -5.48 3.82 10.58
N SER A 211 -5.03 3.93 11.83
CA SER A 211 -4.46 2.82 12.59
C SER A 211 -5.48 1.71 12.85
N GLU A 212 -6.66 2.04 13.39
CA GLU A 212 -7.67 1.08 13.84
C GLU A 212 -8.28 0.34 12.66
N VAL A 213 -8.66 1.07 11.60
CA VAL A 213 -9.24 0.44 10.40
C VAL A 213 -8.20 -0.41 9.70
N GLY A 214 -6.97 0.07 9.54
CA GLY A 214 -5.90 -0.67 8.88
C GLY A 214 -5.50 -1.95 9.64
N THR A 215 -5.28 -1.86 10.94
CA THR A 215 -4.84 -3.00 11.76
C THR A 215 -5.96 -4.01 12.01
N GLY A 216 -7.19 -3.54 12.28
CA GLY A 216 -8.34 -4.40 12.50
C GLY A 216 -8.72 -5.19 11.26
N LEU A 217 -8.78 -4.53 10.09
CA LEU A 217 -9.04 -5.21 8.82
C LEU A 217 -7.93 -6.19 8.47
N LEU A 218 -6.67 -5.80 8.65
CA LEU A 218 -5.55 -6.67 8.32
C LEU A 218 -5.48 -7.88 9.25
N LEU A 219 -5.85 -7.74 10.52
CA LEU A 219 -5.96 -8.86 11.45
C LEU A 219 -7.05 -9.85 11.00
N VAL A 220 -8.23 -9.36 10.63
CA VAL A 220 -9.32 -10.21 10.11
C VAL A 220 -8.93 -10.88 8.79
N ALA A 221 -8.31 -10.13 7.88
CA ALA A 221 -7.81 -10.65 6.60
C ALA A 221 -6.73 -11.70 6.80
N GLY A 222 -5.78 -11.42 7.70
CA GLY A 222 -4.75 -12.34 8.16
C GLY A 222 -5.39 -13.62 8.69
N PHE A 223 -6.28 -13.56 9.68
CA PHE A 223 -6.99 -14.74 10.18
C PHE A 223 -7.69 -15.53 9.07
N GLY A 224 -8.37 -14.86 8.14
CA GLY A 224 -9.05 -15.50 7.01
C GLY A 224 -8.10 -16.33 6.13
N LEU A 225 -6.92 -15.82 5.82
CA LEU A 225 -5.89 -16.55 5.07
C LEU A 225 -5.37 -17.79 5.80
N LEU A 226 -5.42 -17.81 7.13
CA LEU A 226 -4.76 -18.84 7.95
C LEU A 226 -5.65 -20.03 8.26
N ILE A 227 -6.98 -19.87 8.21
CA ILE A 227 -7.94 -20.93 8.52
C ILE A 227 -7.65 -22.22 7.74
N PRO A 228 -7.40 -22.20 6.41
CA PRO A 228 -7.12 -23.43 5.66
C PRO A 228 -5.82 -24.12 6.11
N SER A 229 -4.79 -23.34 6.44
CA SER A 229 -3.51 -23.84 6.95
C SER A 229 -3.65 -24.46 8.35
N ALA A 230 -4.40 -23.79 9.24
CA ALA A 230 -4.68 -24.27 10.58
C ALA A 230 -5.50 -25.57 10.54
N PHE A 231 -6.49 -25.66 9.65
CA PHE A 231 -7.27 -26.88 9.43
C PHE A 231 -6.37 -28.04 8.98
N TYR A 232 -5.53 -27.82 7.95
CA TYR A 232 -4.62 -28.84 7.45
C TYR A 232 -3.65 -29.30 8.55
N SER A 233 -3.02 -28.36 9.26
CA SER A 233 -2.08 -28.66 10.33
C SER A 233 -2.72 -29.41 11.50
N ALA A 234 -3.93 -29.06 11.90
CA ALA A 234 -4.60 -29.69 13.04
C ALA A 234 -5.01 -31.14 12.75
N LEU A 235 -5.29 -31.47 11.49
CA LEU A 235 -5.77 -32.79 11.08
C LEU A 235 -4.69 -33.69 10.47
N ARG A 236 -3.52 -33.14 10.10
CA ARG A 236 -2.40 -33.93 9.56
C ARG A 236 -1.96 -35.06 10.51
N GLY A 237 -2.01 -34.83 11.83
CA GLY A 237 -1.69 -35.84 12.85
C GLY A 237 -2.76 -36.90 13.08
N SER A 238 -3.97 -36.71 12.53
CA SER A 238 -5.14 -37.59 12.68
C SER A 238 -5.40 -38.45 11.44
N VAL A 239 -4.42 -38.51 10.52
CA VAL A 239 -4.46 -39.28 9.27
C VAL A 239 -4.37 -40.78 9.58
N ASN A 240 -5.37 -41.54 9.15
CA ASN A 240 -5.54 -42.99 9.37
C ASN A 240 -5.85 -43.69 8.04
N GLU A 241 -5.99 -45.03 8.02
CA GLU A 241 -6.33 -45.79 6.79
C GLU A 241 -7.66 -45.32 6.15
N GLU A 242 -8.64 -44.87 6.94
CA GLU A 242 -9.91 -44.31 6.44
C GLU A 242 -9.82 -42.82 6.04
N PHE A 243 -8.88 -42.07 6.61
CA PHE A 243 -8.67 -40.64 6.36
C PHE A 243 -7.26 -40.40 5.84
N THR A 244 -7.07 -40.52 4.53
CA THR A 244 -5.76 -40.45 3.88
C THR A 244 -5.26 -39.02 3.71
N LEU A 245 -3.93 -38.84 3.61
CA LEU A 245 -3.30 -37.54 3.36
C LEU A 245 -3.80 -36.88 2.06
N HIS A 246 -4.14 -37.69 1.06
CA HIS A 246 -4.67 -37.21 -0.22
C HIS A 246 -6.07 -36.61 -0.08
N ALA A 247 -6.93 -37.22 0.74
CA ALA A 247 -8.25 -36.68 1.06
C ALA A 247 -8.14 -35.36 1.84
N LEU A 248 -7.23 -35.30 2.83
CA LEU A 248 -6.95 -34.07 3.58
C LEU A 248 -6.49 -32.92 2.66
N GLY A 249 -5.60 -33.20 1.70
CA GLY A 249 -5.18 -32.22 0.69
C GLY A 249 -6.35 -31.72 -0.17
N GLY A 250 -7.20 -32.63 -0.65
CA GLY A 250 -8.40 -32.27 -1.41
C GLY A 250 -9.39 -31.41 -0.62
N TYR A 251 -9.57 -31.71 0.68
CA TYR A 251 -10.38 -30.89 1.57
C TYR A 251 -9.76 -29.51 1.80
N ALA A 252 -8.45 -29.43 2.07
CA ALA A 252 -7.74 -28.16 2.24
C ALA A 252 -7.82 -27.28 0.98
N LEU A 253 -7.73 -27.88 -0.21
CA LEU A 253 -7.91 -27.18 -1.48
C LEU A 253 -9.34 -26.64 -1.64
N THR A 254 -10.34 -27.46 -1.34
CA THR A 254 -11.76 -27.05 -1.41
C THR A 254 -12.07 -25.93 -0.42
N ILE A 255 -11.57 -26.04 0.81
CA ILE A 255 -11.67 -24.99 1.83
C ILE A 255 -10.98 -23.73 1.35
N SER A 256 -9.77 -23.82 0.77
CA SER A 256 -9.04 -22.67 0.24
C SER A 256 -9.81 -21.95 -0.87
N ARG A 257 -10.47 -22.69 -1.77
CA ARG A 257 -11.32 -22.10 -2.82
C ARG A 257 -12.53 -21.38 -2.23
N ALA A 258 -13.21 -22.00 -1.26
CA ALA A 258 -14.35 -21.39 -0.57
C ALA A 258 -13.94 -20.12 0.19
N THR A 259 -12.85 -20.19 0.97
CA THR A 259 -12.26 -19.05 1.67
C THR A 259 -11.89 -17.94 0.69
N SER A 260 -11.35 -18.27 -0.49
CA SER A 260 -10.97 -17.27 -1.48
C SER A 260 -12.16 -16.47 -2.01
N VAL A 261 -13.30 -17.12 -2.27
CA VAL A 261 -14.54 -16.42 -2.66
C VAL A 261 -15.00 -15.49 -1.54
N ILE A 262 -14.95 -15.93 -0.28
CA ILE A 262 -15.35 -15.12 0.88
C ILE A 262 -14.42 -13.90 1.04
N LEU A 263 -13.11 -14.08 0.90
CA LEU A 263 -12.13 -12.99 0.99
C LEU A 263 -12.33 -11.95 -0.11
N LEU A 264 -12.64 -12.37 -1.34
CA LEU A 264 -12.96 -11.44 -2.43
C LEU A 264 -14.25 -10.63 -2.15
N VAL A 265 -15.27 -11.25 -1.56
CA VAL A 265 -16.48 -10.53 -1.13
C VAL A 265 -16.16 -9.54 0.00
N ALA A 266 -15.28 -9.92 0.94
CA ALA A 266 -14.79 -9.02 1.96
C ALA A 266 -14.01 -7.84 1.36
N PHE A 267 -13.20 -8.07 0.32
CA PHE A 267 -12.51 -7.01 -0.42
C PHE A 267 -13.48 -6.05 -1.11
N LEU A 268 -14.53 -6.56 -1.78
CA LEU A 268 -15.56 -5.72 -2.37
C LEU A 268 -16.28 -4.87 -1.31
N THR A 269 -16.55 -5.45 -0.14
CA THR A 269 -17.12 -4.72 1.00
C THR A 269 -16.17 -3.63 1.49
N TYR A 270 -14.87 -3.93 1.59
CA TYR A 270 -13.81 -2.95 1.90
C TYR A 270 -13.76 -1.82 0.87
N LEU A 271 -13.87 -2.12 -0.43
CA LEU A 271 -13.89 -1.11 -1.47
C LEU A 271 -15.11 -0.18 -1.35
N VAL A 272 -16.30 -0.74 -1.10
CA VAL A 272 -17.52 0.05 -0.90
C VAL A 272 -17.40 0.91 0.36
N PHE A 273 -16.84 0.36 1.45
CA PHE A 273 -16.63 1.08 2.69
C PHE A 273 -15.73 2.31 2.48
N ASN A 274 -14.60 2.14 1.80
CA ASN A 274 -13.69 3.24 1.50
C ASN A 274 -14.33 4.22 0.53
N LEU A 275 -14.73 3.77 -0.66
CA LEU A 275 -15.15 4.63 -1.77
C LEU A 275 -16.54 5.26 -1.65
N HIS A 276 -17.38 4.83 -0.71
CA HIS A 276 -18.73 5.36 -0.58
C HIS A 276 -19.05 5.81 0.84
N SER A 277 -18.88 4.93 1.82
CA SER A 277 -19.37 5.17 3.17
C SER A 277 -18.46 6.08 4.00
N HIS A 278 -17.13 5.96 3.87
CA HIS A 278 -16.17 6.60 4.78
C HIS A 278 -15.09 7.47 4.10
N ASN A 279 -15.19 7.75 2.79
CA ASN A 279 -14.27 8.67 2.09
C ASN A 279 -14.04 9.97 2.88
N SER A 280 -15.09 10.53 3.51
CA SER A 280 -15.00 11.83 4.18
C SER A 280 -14.03 11.86 5.37
N ILE A 281 -13.88 10.76 6.12
CA ILE A 281 -13.02 10.75 7.31
C ILE A 281 -11.56 10.67 6.88
N PHE A 282 -11.25 9.74 5.98
CA PHE A 282 -9.89 9.55 5.50
C PHE A 282 -9.43 10.70 4.61
N ASP A 283 -10.30 11.27 3.78
CA ASP A 283 -9.98 12.44 2.96
C ASP A 283 -9.59 13.63 3.85
N GLU A 284 -10.28 13.84 4.97
CA GLU A 284 -9.96 14.92 5.91
C GLU A 284 -8.63 14.68 6.62
N VAL A 285 -8.37 13.46 7.08
CA VAL A 285 -7.09 13.10 7.74
C VAL A 285 -5.93 13.34 6.79
N LEU A 286 -6.04 12.86 5.55
CA LEU A 286 -4.98 13.01 4.56
C LEU A 286 -4.84 14.46 4.06
N ALA A 287 -5.92 15.22 3.96
CA ALA A 287 -5.84 16.66 3.66
C ALA A 287 -5.07 17.42 4.75
N LYS A 288 -5.26 17.06 6.02
CA LYS A 288 -4.50 17.65 7.14
C LYS A 288 -3.02 17.28 7.09
N ASP A 289 -2.66 16.09 6.65
CA ASP A 289 -1.26 15.70 6.49
C ASP A 289 -0.58 16.43 5.32
N GLU A 290 -1.28 16.63 4.20
CA GLU A 290 -0.79 17.48 3.09
C GLU A 290 -0.57 18.94 3.53
N ASP A 291 -1.32 19.44 4.51
CA ASP A 291 -1.11 20.78 5.05
C ASP A 291 0.11 20.87 5.99
N LYS A 292 0.55 19.74 6.54
CA LYS A 292 1.73 19.63 7.42
C LYS A 292 3.01 19.27 6.67
N ASP A 293 2.89 19.00 5.38
CA ASP A 293 4.00 18.64 4.51
C ASP A 293 5.13 19.67 4.56
N GLU A 294 6.31 19.23 4.98
CA GLU A 294 7.50 20.07 5.11
C GLU A 294 8.08 20.49 3.75
N ASP A 295 7.88 19.70 2.70
CA ASP A 295 8.45 19.94 1.37
C ASP A 295 7.42 20.52 0.38
N ARG A 296 6.19 20.78 0.84
CA ARG A 296 5.04 21.25 0.05
C ARG A 296 5.35 22.35 -0.97
N HIS A 297 6.17 23.32 -0.59
CA HIS A 297 6.53 24.43 -1.48
C HIS A 297 7.39 23.97 -2.66
N GLU A 298 8.32 23.03 -2.41
CA GLU A 298 9.12 22.40 -3.46
C GLU A 298 8.22 21.50 -4.32
N GLU A 299 7.35 20.70 -3.70
CA GLU A 299 6.37 19.84 -4.36
C GLU A 299 5.43 20.62 -5.30
N LEU A 300 4.91 21.76 -4.86
CA LEU A 300 4.08 22.65 -5.69
C LEU A 300 4.84 23.26 -6.86
N ALA A 301 6.15 23.50 -6.71
CA ALA A 301 7.01 24.07 -7.75
C ALA A 301 7.55 23.02 -8.75
N ARG A 302 7.43 21.72 -8.44
CA ARG A 302 7.85 20.64 -9.34
C ARG A 302 6.98 20.59 -10.59
N ALA A 303 7.62 20.19 -11.69
CA ALA A 303 6.91 20.02 -12.94
C ALA A 303 6.15 18.68 -12.93
N LYS A 304 4.83 18.77 -13.10
CA LYS A 304 3.89 17.64 -13.05
C LYS A 304 3.70 17.02 -14.44
N LEU A 305 3.38 15.73 -14.48
CA LEU A 305 3.04 15.05 -15.73
C LEU A 305 1.66 15.48 -16.22
N THR A 306 1.47 15.56 -17.54
CA THR A 306 0.11 15.63 -18.10
C THR A 306 -0.62 14.31 -17.89
N LEU A 307 -1.95 14.30 -17.95
CA LEU A 307 -2.73 13.06 -17.77
C LEU A 307 -2.35 11.99 -18.80
N ILE A 308 -2.07 12.37 -20.04
CA ILE A 308 -1.62 11.45 -21.10
C ILE A 308 -0.21 10.94 -20.79
N GLU A 309 0.68 11.82 -20.34
CA GLU A 309 2.03 11.46 -19.92
C GLU A 309 2.04 10.45 -18.75
N CYS A 310 1.11 10.57 -17.79
CA CYS A 310 0.92 9.57 -16.73
C CYS A 310 0.59 8.19 -17.32
N PHE A 311 -0.41 8.09 -18.20
CA PHE A 311 -0.80 6.81 -18.80
C PHE A 311 0.32 6.19 -19.65
N VAL A 312 1.07 7.02 -20.39
CA VAL A 312 2.23 6.54 -21.16
C VAL A 312 3.32 6.02 -20.23
N ALA A 313 3.64 6.75 -19.16
CA ALA A 313 4.65 6.32 -18.18
C ALA A 313 4.24 5.03 -17.45
N ILE A 314 2.96 4.91 -17.05
CA ILE A 314 2.39 3.68 -16.47
C ILE A 314 2.51 2.51 -17.45
N ALA A 315 2.12 2.70 -18.72
CA ALA A 315 2.19 1.62 -19.71
C ALA A 315 3.62 1.13 -19.98
N VAL A 316 4.58 2.06 -20.09
CA VAL A 316 6.00 1.75 -20.31
C VAL A 316 6.60 1.05 -19.09
N SER A 317 6.39 1.60 -17.90
CA SER A 317 6.91 1.01 -16.64
C SER A 317 6.31 -0.37 -16.40
N LEU A 318 4.99 -0.53 -16.53
CA LEU A 318 4.32 -1.81 -16.37
C LEU A 318 4.87 -2.86 -17.35
N THR A 319 5.12 -2.47 -18.61
CA THR A 319 5.72 -3.39 -19.59
C THR A 319 7.14 -3.81 -19.18
N CYS A 320 7.97 -2.86 -18.72
CA CYS A 320 9.32 -3.16 -18.25
C CYS A 320 9.32 -4.07 -17.01
N VAL A 321 8.43 -3.80 -16.06
CA VAL A 321 8.26 -4.61 -14.84
C VAL A 321 7.78 -6.02 -15.20
N CYS A 322 6.73 -6.16 -16.00
CA CYS A 322 6.20 -7.46 -16.42
C CYS A 322 7.25 -8.28 -17.16
N MET A 323 8.01 -7.67 -18.07
CA MET A 323 9.08 -8.35 -18.78
C MET A 323 10.20 -8.81 -17.84
N SER A 324 10.65 -7.94 -16.93
CA SER A 324 11.67 -8.29 -15.93
C SER A 324 11.20 -9.39 -14.99
N ALA A 325 9.92 -9.37 -14.60
CA ALA A 325 9.30 -10.40 -13.77
C ALA A 325 9.25 -11.76 -14.48
N VAL A 326 8.89 -11.79 -15.76
CA VAL A 326 8.90 -13.02 -16.56
C VAL A 326 10.31 -13.60 -16.64
N PHE A 327 11.32 -12.79 -16.95
CA PHE A 327 12.70 -13.26 -17.03
C PHE A 327 13.22 -13.71 -15.67
N LEU A 328 12.89 -13.01 -14.58
CA LEU A 328 13.26 -13.41 -13.23
C LEU A 328 12.66 -14.79 -12.86
N VAL A 329 11.36 -15.00 -13.11
CA VAL A 329 10.67 -16.26 -12.80
C VAL A 329 11.20 -17.45 -13.60
N GLN A 330 11.70 -17.21 -14.81
CA GLN A 330 12.33 -18.26 -15.60
C GLN A 330 13.61 -18.80 -14.93
N GLU A 331 14.34 -17.95 -14.23
CA GLU A 331 15.62 -18.30 -13.61
C GLU A 331 15.53 -18.85 -12.18
N ILE A 332 14.35 -18.79 -11.55
CA ILE A 332 14.13 -19.23 -10.16
C ILE A 332 14.67 -20.63 -9.88
N GLU A 333 14.40 -21.58 -10.77
CA GLU A 333 14.81 -22.98 -10.59
C GLU A 333 16.33 -23.14 -10.50
N PHE A 334 17.09 -22.36 -11.28
CA PHE A 334 18.56 -22.38 -11.26
C PHE A 334 19.13 -21.73 -10.01
N ILE A 335 18.41 -20.76 -9.42
CA ILE A 335 18.76 -20.12 -8.15
C ILE A 335 18.50 -21.09 -6.99
N VAL A 336 17.39 -21.81 -7.03
CA VAL A 336 17.04 -22.81 -6.02
C VAL A 336 18.04 -23.98 -6.05
N ALA A 337 18.41 -24.45 -7.24
CA ALA A 337 19.43 -25.49 -7.41
C ALA A 337 20.82 -25.11 -6.85
N ARG A 338 21.08 -23.80 -6.62
CA ARG A 338 22.32 -23.30 -6.02
C ARG A 338 22.25 -23.12 -4.50
N GLY A 339 21.13 -23.49 -3.86
CA GLY A 339 21.00 -23.55 -2.41
C GLY A 339 20.13 -22.45 -1.78
N VAL A 340 19.40 -21.66 -2.59
CA VAL A 340 18.39 -20.72 -2.06
C VAL A 340 17.06 -21.44 -1.93
N SER A 341 16.47 -21.52 -0.74
CA SER A 341 15.18 -22.21 -0.58
C SER A 341 14.02 -21.45 -1.26
N ASP A 342 13.01 -22.18 -1.75
CA ASP A 342 11.76 -21.60 -2.29
C ASP A 342 11.11 -20.63 -1.31
N ASN A 343 11.18 -21.00 -0.03
CA ASN A 343 10.66 -20.22 1.08
C ASN A 343 11.43 -18.90 1.27
N PHE A 344 12.77 -18.90 1.18
CA PHE A 344 13.53 -17.65 1.26
C PHE A 344 13.31 -16.77 0.03
N LEU A 345 13.26 -17.38 -1.15
CA LEU A 345 13.00 -16.68 -2.39
C LEU A 345 11.63 -15.99 -2.37
N GLY A 346 10.58 -16.73 -2.00
CA GLY A 346 9.22 -16.21 -1.93
C GLY A 346 9.06 -15.24 -0.77
N LEU A 347 9.45 -15.59 0.46
CA LEU A 347 9.15 -14.79 1.65
C LEU A 347 9.97 -13.49 1.74
N ILE A 348 11.21 -13.48 1.23
CA ILE A 348 12.15 -12.37 1.38
C ILE A 348 12.46 -11.72 0.03
N LEU A 349 13.03 -12.47 -0.92
CA LEU A 349 13.59 -11.86 -2.14
C LEU A 349 12.53 -11.24 -3.04
N VAL A 350 11.43 -11.95 -3.30
CA VAL A 350 10.36 -11.49 -4.21
C VAL A 350 9.69 -10.21 -3.69
N PRO A 351 9.14 -10.16 -2.45
CA PRO A 351 8.54 -8.96 -1.89
C PRO A 351 9.47 -7.76 -1.84
N LEU A 352 10.75 -7.98 -1.53
CA LEU A 352 11.72 -6.90 -1.36
C LEU A 352 11.90 -6.08 -2.64
N VAL A 353 12.00 -6.75 -3.79
CA VAL A 353 12.18 -6.06 -5.08
C VAL A 353 10.86 -5.52 -5.62
N GLU A 354 9.78 -6.28 -5.44
CA GLU A 354 8.46 -5.95 -5.94
C GLU A 354 7.90 -4.70 -5.27
N LYS A 355 8.02 -4.60 -3.95
CA LYS A 355 7.52 -3.47 -3.15
C LYS A 355 8.52 -2.33 -2.97
N ALA A 356 9.75 -2.46 -3.48
CA ALA A 356 10.82 -1.47 -3.26
C ALA A 356 10.38 -0.03 -3.56
N ALA A 357 9.69 0.18 -4.68
CA ALA A 357 9.22 1.49 -5.10
C ALA A 357 8.23 2.12 -4.10
N GLU A 358 7.26 1.32 -3.67
CA GLU A 358 6.23 1.72 -2.71
C GLU A 358 6.86 2.02 -1.34
N HIS A 359 7.84 1.21 -0.92
CA HIS A 359 8.58 1.43 0.32
C HIS A 359 9.35 2.73 0.29
N LEU A 360 9.97 3.08 -0.83
CA LEU A 360 10.69 4.34 -0.99
C LEU A 360 9.74 5.54 -0.89
N THR A 361 8.56 5.46 -1.49
CA THR A 361 7.53 6.50 -1.38
C THR A 361 7.04 6.66 0.06
N ALA A 362 6.69 5.56 0.73
CA ALA A 362 6.19 5.61 2.11
C ALA A 362 7.25 6.15 3.09
N VAL A 363 8.52 5.79 2.90
CA VAL A 363 9.63 6.30 3.72
C VAL A 363 9.86 7.80 3.50
N ASP A 364 9.69 8.27 2.27
CA ASP A 364 9.78 9.70 1.92
C ASP A 364 8.65 10.50 2.58
N GLU A 365 7.41 10.04 2.47
CA GLU A 365 6.25 10.64 3.15
C GLU A 365 6.43 10.68 4.67
N ALA A 366 6.98 9.62 5.26
CA ALA A 366 7.28 9.59 6.68
C ALA A 366 8.39 10.60 7.06
N TRP A 367 9.39 10.77 6.20
CA TRP A 367 10.45 11.77 6.36
C TRP A 367 9.90 13.20 6.32
N ASP A 368 8.93 13.47 5.45
CA ASP A 368 8.28 14.78 5.27
C ASP A 368 7.11 15.04 6.23
N ASN A 369 6.99 14.20 7.27
CA ASN A 369 5.99 14.30 8.33
C ASN A 369 4.53 14.02 7.89
N GLN A 370 4.35 13.39 6.74
CA GLN A 370 3.06 12.89 6.24
C GLN A 370 2.82 11.44 6.71
N ILE A 371 2.90 11.21 8.02
CA ILE A 371 2.91 9.85 8.56
C ILE A 371 1.62 9.07 8.25
N ASN A 372 0.46 9.72 8.16
CA ASN A 372 -0.78 9.00 7.82
C ASN A 372 -0.78 8.52 6.38
N PHE A 373 -0.18 9.28 5.45
CA PHE A 373 0.01 8.80 4.06
C PHE A 373 0.92 7.58 4.03
N ALA A 374 2.06 7.66 4.72
CA ALA A 374 2.99 6.53 4.82
C ALA A 374 2.31 5.29 5.41
N LEU A 375 1.47 5.44 6.45
CA LEU A 375 0.67 4.34 7.01
C LEU A 375 -0.29 3.74 5.97
N PHE A 376 -0.98 4.58 5.19
CA PHE A 376 -1.87 4.10 4.13
C PHE A 376 -1.12 3.33 3.04
N HIS A 377 0.05 3.81 2.64
CA HIS A 377 0.92 3.15 1.67
C HIS A 377 1.57 1.87 2.20
N CYS A 378 1.61 1.63 3.52
CA CYS A 378 2.02 0.34 4.08
C CYS A 378 0.85 -0.64 4.30
N LEU A 379 -0.27 -0.14 4.84
CA LEU A 379 -1.39 -0.99 5.31
C LEU A 379 -2.31 -1.41 4.17
N SER A 380 -2.67 -0.50 3.26
CA SER A 380 -3.59 -0.78 2.15
C SER A 380 -3.10 -1.88 1.20
N PRO A 381 -1.83 -1.88 0.75
CA PRO A 381 -1.32 -2.95 -0.09
C PRO A 381 -1.26 -4.30 0.63
N SER A 382 -1.05 -4.32 1.95
CA SER A 382 -1.15 -5.54 2.76
C SER A 382 -2.58 -6.10 2.80
N ILE A 383 -3.58 -5.21 2.96
CA ILE A 383 -5.00 -5.57 2.89
C ILE A 383 -5.37 -6.09 1.50
N GLN A 384 -4.89 -5.44 0.43
CA GLN A 384 -5.08 -5.92 -0.95
C GLN A 384 -4.42 -7.28 -1.17
N THR A 385 -3.20 -7.48 -0.68
CA THR A 385 -2.50 -8.76 -0.79
C THR A 385 -3.34 -9.89 -0.18
N ALA A 386 -3.88 -9.65 1.01
CA ALA A 386 -4.64 -10.65 1.75
C ALA A 386 -6.06 -10.88 1.24
N LEU A 387 -6.80 -9.82 0.90
CA LEU A 387 -8.21 -9.90 0.52
C LEU A 387 -8.44 -10.00 -0.99
N LEU A 388 -7.46 -9.62 -1.82
CA LEU A 388 -7.55 -9.65 -3.28
C LEU A 388 -6.50 -10.58 -3.91
N ASN A 389 -5.20 -10.34 -3.71
CA ASN A 389 -4.17 -11.00 -4.53
C ASN A 389 -4.06 -12.51 -4.24
N ALA A 390 -3.98 -12.87 -2.97
CA ALA A 390 -3.96 -14.26 -2.53
C ALA A 390 -5.20 -15.05 -3.01
N PRO A 391 -6.45 -14.61 -2.73
CA PRO A 391 -7.62 -15.36 -3.17
C PRO A 391 -7.81 -15.34 -4.69
N LEU A 392 -7.45 -14.25 -5.38
CA LEU A 392 -7.50 -14.21 -6.85
C LEU A 392 -6.56 -15.26 -7.46
N THR A 393 -5.37 -15.44 -6.88
CA THR A 393 -4.41 -16.45 -7.35
C THR A 393 -4.95 -17.87 -7.20
N VAL A 394 -5.69 -18.16 -6.12
CA VAL A 394 -6.37 -19.46 -5.93
C VAL A 394 -7.49 -19.67 -6.95
N ILE A 395 -8.29 -18.64 -7.23
CA ILE A 395 -9.38 -18.73 -8.23
C ILE A 395 -8.83 -18.91 -9.64
N VAL A 396 -7.76 -18.19 -10.00
CA VAL A 396 -7.09 -18.39 -11.29
C VAL A 396 -6.46 -19.79 -11.36
N GLY A 397 -5.84 -20.26 -10.28
CA GLY A 397 -5.32 -21.63 -10.18
C GLY A 397 -6.42 -22.67 -10.41
N TRP A 398 -7.60 -22.47 -9.81
CA TRP A 398 -8.76 -23.31 -10.05
C TRP A 398 -9.22 -23.30 -11.51
N GLY A 399 -9.25 -22.13 -12.16
CA GLY A 399 -9.58 -22.02 -13.59
C GLY A 399 -8.54 -22.58 -14.54
N MET A 400 -7.30 -22.80 -14.08
CA MET A 400 -6.19 -23.37 -14.85
C MET A 400 -5.92 -24.85 -14.52
N ASP A 401 -6.80 -25.49 -13.73
CA ASP A 401 -6.65 -26.86 -13.22
C ASP A 401 -5.34 -27.07 -12.43
N LYS A 402 -4.94 -26.06 -11.64
CA LYS A 402 -3.77 -26.11 -10.75
C LYS A 402 -4.20 -26.14 -9.29
N GLU A 403 -3.49 -26.91 -8.47
CA GLU A 403 -3.81 -27.13 -7.05
C GLU A 403 -3.32 -25.99 -6.14
N MET A 404 -3.46 -24.73 -6.58
CA MET A 404 -3.15 -23.56 -5.76
C MET A 404 -4.10 -23.49 -4.56
N SER A 405 -3.54 -23.46 -3.35
CA SER A 405 -4.29 -23.41 -2.09
C SER A 405 -3.72 -22.36 -1.13
N LEU A 406 -4.50 -21.99 -0.11
CA LEU A 406 -4.08 -21.13 1.00
C LEU A 406 -3.54 -21.97 2.17
N ASN A 407 -2.93 -23.11 1.85
CA ASN A 407 -2.27 -23.97 2.82
C ASN A 407 -0.79 -23.57 2.90
N PHE A 408 -0.50 -22.57 3.73
CA PHE A 408 0.82 -22.02 3.97
C PHE A 408 1.60 -22.82 5.01
N GLU A 409 2.92 -22.71 4.95
CA GLU A 409 3.82 -23.22 5.99
C GLU A 409 3.51 -22.58 7.36
N ILE A 410 3.33 -23.42 8.39
CA ILE A 410 2.92 -23.00 9.74
C ILE A 410 3.89 -21.96 10.33
N PHE A 411 5.19 -22.14 10.07
CA PHE A 411 6.21 -21.19 10.50
C PHE A 411 5.93 -19.78 9.96
N MET A 412 5.63 -19.65 8.66
CA MET A 412 5.35 -18.36 8.03
C MET A 412 4.03 -17.75 8.52
N VAL A 413 3.02 -18.61 8.72
CA VAL A 413 1.72 -18.22 9.29
C VAL A 413 1.91 -17.55 10.65
N VAL A 414 2.67 -18.19 11.55
CA VAL A 414 2.93 -17.67 12.89
C VAL A 414 3.67 -16.33 12.81
N LEU A 415 4.66 -16.22 11.93
CA LEU A 415 5.41 -14.98 11.73
C LEU A 415 4.51 -13.83 11.28
N VAL A 416 3.61 -14.04 10.31
CA VAL A 416 2.70 -13.00 9.84
C VAL A 416 1.71 -12.59 10.93
N VAL A 417 1.13 -13.52 11.69
CA VAL A 417 0.23 -13.17 12.82
C VAL A 417 0.96 -12.34 13.85
N LEU A 418 2.15 -12.77 14.27
CA LEU A 418 2.94 -12.03 15.25
C LEU A 418 3.33 -10.64 14.70
N SER A 419 3.65 -10.53 13.42
CA SER A 419 3.94 -9.24 12.77
C SER A 419 2.72 -8.31 12.82
N ILE A 420 1.53 -8.80 12.47
CA ILE A 420 0.29 -8.02 12.52
C ILE A 420 -0.01 -7.59 13.96
N LEU A 421 0.20 -8.46 14.96
CA LEU A 421 -0.04 -8.13 16.37
C LEU A 421 0.96 -7.10 16.91
N VAL A 422 2.25 -7.26 16.61
CA VAL A 422 3.31 -6.32 17.04
C VAL A 422 3.06 -4.94 16.45
N VAL A 423 2.84 -4.88 15.13
CA VAL A 423 2.54 -3.62 14.44
C VAL A 423 1.22 -3.02 14.88
N GLY A 424 0.19 -3.86 15.07
CA GLY A 424 -1.11 -3.42 15.58
C GLY A 424 -1.03 -2.78 16.96
N ASN A 425 -0.14 -3.27 17.82
CA ASN A 425 0.10 -2.67 19.12
C ASN A 425 0.81 -1.32 19.02
N PHE A 426 1.85 -1.18 18.19
CA PHE A 426 2.51 0.12 17.98
C PHE A 426 1.57 1.15 17.38
N LEU A 427 0.70 0.72 16.46
CA LEU A 427 -0.30 1.59 15.86
C LEU A 427 -1.40 1.99 16.85
N ARG A 428 -1.63 1.24 17.93
CA ARG A 428 -2.70 1.54 18.90
C ARG A 428 -2.44 2.82 19.70
N ASP A 429 -1.18 3.16 19.92
CA ASP A 429 -0.78 4.28 20.78
C ASP A 429 -0.91 5.65 20.08
N GLY A 430 -1.28 5.67 18.79
CA GLY A 430 -1.50 6.90 18.01
C GLY A 430 -0.23 7.69 17.72
N LYS A 431 0.93 7.15 18.10
CA LYS A 431 2.24 7.78 17.99
C LYS A 431 3.29 6.76 17.60
N SER A 432 4.36 7.22 16.97
CA SER A 432 5.52 6.41 16.62
C SER A 432 6.83 7.13 16.93
N ASN A 433 7.89 6.35 17.15
CA ASN A 433 9.25 6.85 17.35
C ASN A 433 10.29 5.97 16.62
N TYR A 434 11.54 6.46 16.56
CA TYR A 434 12.58 5.75 15.82
C TYR A 434 12.94 4.39 16.42
N LEU A 435 12.76 4.19 17.74
CA LEU A 435 13.09 2.94 18.40
C LEU A 435 12.12 1.83 17.97
N GLU A 436 10.81 2.11 17.96
CA GLU A 436 9.80 1.18 17.45
C GLU A 436 10.10 0.78 16.00
N GLY A 437 10.44 1.76 15.15
CA GLY A 437 10.83 1.51 13.77
C GLY A 437 12.06 0.62 13.64
N ALA A 438 13.12 0.92 14.39
CA ALA A 438 14.34 0.13 14.40
C ALA A 438 14.09 -1.31 14.84
N LEU A 439 13.26 -1.53 15.86
CA LEU A 439 12.91 -2.86 16.34
C LEU A 439 12.14 -3.66 15.28
N CYS A 440 11.19 -3.05 14.58
CA CYS A 440 10.47 -3.70 13.47
C CYS A 440 11.43 -4.15 12.36
N VAL A 441 12.36 -3.28 11.94
CA VAL A 441 13.36 -3.60 10.91
C VAL A 441 14.29 -4.72 11.37
N LEU A 442 14.76 -4.69 12.63
CA LEU A 442 15.59 -5.74 13.19
C LEU A 442 14.86 -7.10 13.23
N VAL A 443 13.58 -7.11 13.60
CA VAL A 443 12.75 -8.33 13.56
C VAL A 443 12.63 -8.86 12.12
N TYR A 444 12.43 -7.99 11.13
CA TYR A 444 12.42 -8.42 9.72
C TYR A 444 13.74 -9.11 9.31
N PHE A 445 14.90 -8.56 9.72
CA PHE A 445 16.19 -9.21 9.46
C PHE A 445 16.34 -10.55 10.19
N ILE A 446 15.87 -10.66 11.44
CA ILE A 446 15.84 -11.93 12.16
C ILE A 446 15.00 -12.95 11.39
N VAL A 447 13.83 -12.55 10.89
CA VAL A 447 12.99 -13.43 10.05
C VAL A 447 13.71 -13.85 8.77
N ALA A 448 14.39 -12.93 8.09
CA ALA A 448 15.17 -13.26 6.89
C ALA A 448 16.28 -14.29 7.19
N VAL A 449 17.01 -14.12 8.29
CA VAL A 449 18.03 -15.08 8.74
C VAL A 449 17.39 -16.44 9.07
N CYS A 450 16.29 -16.47 9.82
CA CYS A 450 15.60 -17.73 10.15
C CYS A 450 15.11 -18.44 8.88
N THR A 451 14.58 -17.71 7.91
CA THR A 451 14.06 -18.26 6.66
C THR A 451 15.17 -18.83 5.79
N TRP A 452 16.37 -18.24 5.82
CA TRP A 452 17.55 -18.78 5.12
C TRP A 452 17.91 -20.19 5.59
N TYR A 453 17.77 -20.47 6.89
CA TYR A 453 18.02 -21.79 7.47
C TYR A 453 16.79 -22.69 7.49
N TYR A 454 15.62 -22.22 7.03
CA TYR A 454 14.41 -23.04 6.99
C TYR A 454 14.53 -24.07 5.86
N PRO A 455 14.45 -25.38 6.16
CA PRO A 455 14.66 -26.42 5.15
C PRO A 455 13.59 -26.37 4.06
N GLY A 456 13.97 -26.77 2.85
CA GLY A 456 13.01 -26.99 1.76
C GLY A 456 11.99 -28.07 2.13
N VAL A 457 10.76 -27.92 1.61
CA VAL A 457 9.59 -28.76 1.95
C VAL A 457 9.84 -30.26 1.70
N GLU A 458 10.71 -30.62 0.74
CA GLU A 458 11.10 -32.02 0.46
C GLU A 458 11.92 -32.68 1.59
N ILE A 459 12.67 -31.91 2.39
CA ILE A 459 13.48 -32.45 3.48
C ILE A 459 12.61 -32.64 4.74
N ALA A 460 11.60 -31.79 4.94
CA ALA A 460 10.72 -31.85 6.10
C ALA A 460 9.77 -33.06 6.10
N SER A 461 9.42 -33.60 4.93
CA SER A 461 8.68 -34.86 4.78
C SER A 461 9.57 -36.11 4.91
N THR A 462 10.89 -35.95 4.85
CA THR A 462 11.88 -37.04 4.92
C THR A 462 12.51 -37.18 6.32
N ASN A 463 11.98 -36.48 7.33
CA ASN A 463 12.38 -36.72 8.72
C ASN A 463 11.85 -38.07 9.20
N GLN A 464 12.59 -39.12 8.83
CA GLN A 464 12.73 -40.36 9.59
C GLN A 464 13.26 -40.01 10.97
N TYR A 465 12.39 -40.05 11.97
CA TYR A 465 12.74 -40.46 13.32
C TYR A 465 11.72 -41.49 13.80
#